data_AF-A0A945EDS7-F1
#
_entry.id   AF-A0A945EDS7-F1
#
_cell.length_a   1.000
_cell.length_b   1.000
_cell.length_c   1.000
_cell.angle_alpha   90.00
_cell.angle_beta   90.00
_cell.angle_gamma   90.00
#
_symmetry.space_group_name_H-M   'P 1'
#
loop_
_entity.id
_entity.type
_entity.pdbx_description
1 polymer ?
#
loop_
_entity_poly.entity_id
_entity_poly.type
_entity_poly.pdbx_seq_one_letter_code
_entity_poly.pdbx_strand_id
1 'polypeptide(L)'
;MLEIKKLGILSIAKFSAILMSGVYLVVGVVISIFYFIMGIFVLKTADFISLGSGILANFLLAILVGISSFVIGAIVAWLYNMTVKFVGGIKIEFSDGAKEIKKEQPQEEVNNLIEGVPTGENEDTFSS
;
A
#
# COMPACT_ATOMS: atom_id res chain seq x y z
N MET A 1 24.86 2.35 5.08
CA MET A 1 24.33 3.10 3.92
C MET A 1 23.76 2.09 2.93
N LEU A 2 22.49 2.22 2.58
CA LEU A 2 21.84 1.30 1.65
C LEU A 2 21.61 2.03 0.32
N GLU A 3 22.02 1.44 -0.81
CA GLU A 3 21.92 2.07 -2.13
C GLU A 3 20.76 1.44 -2.93
N ILE A 4 19.80 2.26 -3.36
CA ILE A 4 18.71 1.82 -4.24
C ILE A 4 19.17 1.87 -5.70
N LYS A 5 19.65 0.72 -6.19
CA LYS A 5 20.05 0.53 -7.59
C LYS A 5 18.89 0.23 -8.53
N LYS A 6 17.72 -0.13 -8.04
CA LYS A 6 16.57 -0.43 -8.91
C LYS A 6 15.28 -0.03 -8.25
N LEU A 7 14.46 0.68 -9.00
CA LEU A 7 13.11 1.02 -8.63
C LEU A 7 12.13 0.04 -9.28
N GLY A 8 11.21 -0.49 -8.47
CA GLY A 8 10.16 -1.38 -8.93
C GLY A 8 9.14 -0.62 -9.77
N ILE A 9 9.18 -0.83 -11.09
CA ILE A 9 8.33 -0.11 -12.07
C ILE A 9 6.85 -0.25 -11.71
N LEU A 10 6.41 -1.48 -11.41
CA LEU A 10 5.03 -1.75 -11.03
C LEU A 10 4.63 -1.09 -9.70
N SER A 11 5.55 -1.00 -8.74
CA SER A 11 5.28 -0.39 -7.43
C SER A 11 5.06 1.11 -7.58
N ILE A 12 5.93 1.80 -8.32
CA ILE A 12 5.83 3.24 -8.55
C ILE A 12 4.65 3.59 -9.44
N ALA A 13 4.36 2.79 -10.46
CA ALA A 13 3.19 2.99 -11.30
C ALA A 13 1.90 2.91 -10.47
N LYS A 14 1.75 1.88 -9.62
CA LYS A 14 0.60 1.76 -8.71
C LYS A 14 0.52 2.89 -7.71
N PHE A 15 1.66 3.24 -7.10
CA PHE A 15 1.74 4.34 -6.14
C PHE A 15 1.31 5.67 -6.76
N SER A 16 1.85 6.01 -7.93
CA SER A 16 1.49 7.21 -8.70
C SER A 16 0.01 7.24 -9.07
N ALA A 17 -0.53 6.11 -9.54
CA ALA A 17 -1.93 5.98 -9.92
C ALA A 17 -2.88 6.22 -8.73
N ILE A 18 -2.60 5.59 -7.58
CA ILE A 18 -3.42 5.70 -6.37
C ILE A 18 -3.31 7.12 -5.80
N LEU A 19 -2.10 7.69 -5.73
CA LEU A 19 -1.90 9.05 -5.25
C LEU A 19 -2.67 10.07 -6.07
N MET A 20 -2.46 10.07 -7.39
CA MET A 20 -3.10 11.08 -8.24
C MET A 20 -4.61 10.88 -8.32
N SER A 21 -5.08 9.63 -8.44
CA SER A 21 -6.51 9.34 -8.41
C SER A 21 -7.14 9.78 -7.09
N GLY A 22 -6.50 9.45 -5.96
CA GLY A 22 -6.98 9.84 -4.63
C GLY A 22 -7.04 11.35 -4.44
N VAL A 23 -5.98 12.07 -4.84
CA VAL A 23 -5.93 13.54 -4.76
C VAL A 23 -7.04 14.17 -5.60
N TYR A 24 -7.22 13.75 -6.86
CA TYR A 24 -8.28 14.27 -7.73
C TYR A 24 -9.67 13.98 -7.20
N LEU A 25 -9.88 12.77 -6.64
CA LEU A 25 -11.14 12.41 -6.04
C LEU A 25 -11.48 13.30 -4.85
N VAL A 26 -10.53 13.49 -3.93
CA VAL A 26 -10.72 14.36 -2.75
C VAL A 26 -10.98 15.80 -3.17
N VAL A 27 -10.14 16.36 -4.05
CA VAL A 27 -10.28 17.75 -4.52
C VAL A 27 -11.60 17.94 -5.24
N GLY A 28 -11.97 17.03 -6.14
CA GLY A 28 -13.21 17.15 -6.90
C GLY A 28 -14.47 16.98 -6.06
N VAL A 29 -14.43 16.16 -4.98
CA VAL A 29 -15.52 16.08 -4.00
C VAL A 29 -15.65 17.40 -3.24
N VAL A 30 -14.56 17.98 -2.77
CA VAL A 30 -14.57 19.27 -2.08
C VAL A 30 -15.15 20.37 -2.98
N ILE A 31 -14.73 20.42 -4.25
CA ILE A 31 -15.24 21.37 -5.24
C ILE A 31 -16.74 21.14 -5.50
N SER A 32 -17.16 19.89 -5.65
CA SER A 32 -18.59 19.55 -5.90
C SER A 32 -19.48 20.00 -4.74
N ILE A 33 -19.04 19.79 -3.49
CA ILE A 33 -19.75 20.25 -2.29
C ILE A 33 -19.80 21.78 -2.25
N PHE A 34 -18.69 22.44 -2.57
CA PHE A 34 -18.64 23.91 -2.61
C PHE A 34 -19.64 24.49 -3.61
N TYR A 35 -19.68 23.95 -4.84
CA TYR A 35 -20.65 24.36 -5.85
C TYR A 35 -22.09 24.05 -5.46
N PHE A 36 -22.35 22.96 -4.74
CA PHE A 36 -23.68 22.66 -4.23
C PHE A 36 -24.17 23.72 -3.25
N ILE A 37 -23.33 24.08 -2.27
CA ILE A 37 -23.67 25.08 -1.25
C ILE A 37 -23.89 26.46 -1.89
N MET A 38 -23.00 26.86 -2.81
CA MET A 38 -23.12 28.14 -3.52
C MET A 38 -24.31 28.14 -4.51
N GLY A 39 -24.57 27.02 -5.17
CA GLY A 39 -25.67 26.85 -6.12
C GLY A 39 -27.04 27.06 -5.49
N ILE A 40 -27.24 26.53 -4.27
CA ILE A 40 -28.47 26.74 -3.48
C ILE A 40 -28.70 28.24 -3.19
N PHE A 41 -27.63 29.01 -3.01
CA PHE A 41 -27.73 30.43 -2.67
C PHE A 41 -28.03 31.33 -3.88
N VAL A 42 -27.50 30.97 -5.06
CA VAL A 42 -27.58 31.81 -6.27
C VAL A 42 -28.77 31.45 -7.17
N LEU A 43 -29.12 30.16 -7.26
CA LEU A 43 -30.21 29.66 -8.08
C LEU A 43 -31.13 28.83 -7.17
N LYS A 44 -32.35 29.33 -6.92
CA LYS A 44 -33.36 28.61 -6.09
C LYS A 44 -33.81 27.25 -6.67
N THR A 45 -33.24 26.83 -7.79
CA THR A 45 -33.38 25.52 -8.42
C THR A 45 -32.12 24.70 -8.15
N ALA A 46 -32.09 24.03 -7.01
CA ALA A 46 -31.09 23.00 -6.73
C ALA A 46 -31.53 21.68 -7.39
N ASP A 47 -31.08 21.43 -8.62
CA ASP A 47 -31.34 20.16 -9.29
C ASP A 47 -30.39 19.08 -8.73
N PHE A 48 -30.92 18.19 -7.89
CA PHE A 48 -30.19 17.03 -7.35
C PHE A 48 -29.61 16.12 -8.45
N ILE A 49 -30.22 16.09 -9.64
CA ILE A 49 -29.69 15.39 -10.82
C ILE A 49 -28.37 16.00 -11.30
N SER A 50 -28.21 17.32 -11.21
CA SER A 50 -26.96 18.00 -11.57
C SER A 50 -25.83 17.68 -10.59
N LEU A 51 -26.16 17.45 -9.31
CA LEU A 51 -25.17 17.07 -8.30
C LEU A 51 -24.71 15.61 -8.47
N GLY A 52 -25.65 14.69 -8.69
CA GLY A 52 -25.34 13.28 -8.94
C GLY A 52 -24.46 13.08 -10.19
N SER A 53 -24.75 13.82 -11.27
CA SER A 53 -23.93 13.78 -12.49
C SER A 53 -22.53 14.38 -12.29
N GLY A 54 -22.40 15.45 -11.50
CA GLY A 54 -21.09 16.04 -11.15
C GLY A 54 -20.19 15.09 -10.36
N ILE A 55 -20.74 14.39 -9.36
CA ILE A 55 -19.99 13.40 -8.57
C ILE A 55 -19.55 12.23 -9.46
N LEU A 56 -20.45 11.72 -10.30
CA LEU A 56 -20.13 10.63 -11.22
C LEU A 56 -19.04 11.05 -12.22
N ALA A 57 -19.15 12.22 -12.82
CA ALA A 57 -18.14 12.77 -13.72
C ALA A 57 -16.78 12.92 -13.03
N ASN A 58 -16.76 13.38 -11.77
CA ASN A 58 -15.53 13.47 -10.99
C ASN A 58 -14.90 12.10 -10.73
N PHE A 59 -15.73 11.09 -10.45
CA PHE A 59 -15.25 9.73 -10.23
C PHE A 59 -14.60 9.14 -11.50
N LEU A 60 -15.25 9.33 -12.66
CA LEU A 60 -14.68 8.93 -13.95
C LEU A 60 -13.37 9.68 -14.24
N LEU A 61 -13.32 10.98 -13.96
CA LEU A 61 -12.11 11.78 -14.16
C LEU A 61 -10.96 11.31 -13.26
N ALA A 62 -11.23 11.03 -11.98
CA ALA A 62 -10.23 10.51 -11.05
C ALA A 62 -9.67 9.15 -11.48
N ILE A 63 -10.51 8.27 -12.07
CA ILE A 63 -10.07 6.99 -12.64
C ILE A 63 -9.18 7.23 -13.87
N LEU A 64 -9.62 8.09 -14.80
CA LEU A 64 -8.86 8.41 -16.02
C LEU A 64 -7.49 9.01 -15.69
N VAL A 65 -7.45 9.95 -14.73
CA VAL A 65 -6.22 10.56 -14.24
C VAL A 65 -5.35 9.53 -13.53
N GLY A 66 -5.94 8.60 -12.77
CA GLY A 66 -5.22 7.48 -12.16
C GLY A 66 -4.53 6.58 -13.19
N ILE A 67 -5.25 6.20 -14.25
CA ILE A 67 -4.71 5.34 -15.33
C ILE A 67 -3.60 6.07 -16.09
N SER A 68 -3.78 7.34 -16.43
CA SER A 68 -2.72 8.11 -17.09
C SER A 68 -1.49 8.28 -16.19
N SER A 69 -1.70 8.54 -14.90
CA SER A 69 -0.62 8.64 -13.90
C SER A 69 0.10 7.31 -13.65
N PHE A 70 -0.58 6.18 -13.84
CA PHE A 70 0.04 4.86 -13.82
C PHE A 70 1.10 4.73 -14.92
N VAL A 71 0.74 5.10 -16.15
CA VAL A 71 1.63 5.03 -17.32
C VAL A 71 2.83 5.97 -17.12
N ILE A 72 2.57 7.20 -16.68
CA ILE A 72 3.64 8.16 -16.38
C ILE A 72 4.56 7.64 -15.27
N GLY A 73 4.00 7.09 -14.19
CA GLY A 73 4.79 6.51 -13.10
C GLY A 73 5.66 5.34 -13.57
N ALA A 74 5.14 4.49 -14.46
CA ALA A 74 5.93 3.42 -15.06
C ALA A 74 7.09 3.96 -15.92
N ILE A 75 6.85 4.99 -16.72
CA ILE A 75 7.87 5.66 -17.55
C ILE A 75 8.95 6.28 -16.67
N VAL A 76 8.58 6.97 -15.59
CA VAL A 76 9.53 7.59 -14.66
C VAL A 76 10.40 6.54 -13.97
N ALA A 77 9.82 5.44 -13.51
CA ALA A 77 10.57 4.35 -12.89
C ALA A 77 11.52 3.66 -13.89
N TRP A 78 11.07 3.49 -15.13
CA TRP A 78 11.91 2.97 -16.21
C TRP A 78 13.08 3.91 -16.52
N LEU A 79 12.82 5.22 -16.59
CA LEU A 79 13.84 6.23 -16.81
C LEU A 79 14.87 6.25 -15.68
N TYR A 80 14.42 6.16 -14.41
CA TYR A 80 15.33 6.06 -13.27
C TYR A 80 16.27 4.85 -13.39
N ASN A 81 15.72 3.67 -13.71
CA ASN A 81 16.51 2.45 -13.87
C ASN A 81 17.55 2.57 -15.00
N MET A 82 17.28 3.37 -16.03
CA MET A 82 18.23 3.68 -17.08
C MET A 82 19.33 4.64 -16.58
N THR A 83 18.94 5.74 -15.92
CA THR A 83 19.87 6.78 -15.45
C THR A 83 20.80 6.27 -14.35
N VAL A 84 20.35 5.36 -13.49
CA VAL A 84 21.16 4.73 -12.45
C VAL A 84 22.46 4.11 -12.98
N LYS A 85 22.43 3.60 -14.23
CA LYS A 85 23.61 2.98 -14.86
C LYS A 85 24.73 3.98 -15.14
N PHE A 86 24.40 5.27 -15.22
CA PHE A 86 25.33 6.33 -15.56
C PHE A 86 25.77 7.15 -14.34
N VAL A 87 24.86 7.42 -13.40
CA VAL A 87 25.09 8.42 -12.33
C VAL A 87 25.27 7.77 -10.94
N GLY A 88 24.99 6.47 -10.80
CA GLY A 88 24.90 5.81 -9.49
C GLY A 88 23.52 5.97 -8.83
N GLY A 89 23.15 5.07 -7.92
CA GLY A 89 21.83 5.03 -7.31
C GLY A 89 21.63 6.00 -6.14
N ILE A 90 20.37 6.14 -5.71
CA ILE A 90 20.03 6.91 -4.52
C ILE A 90 20.58 6.19 -3.28
N LYS A 91 21.38 6.89 -2.49
CA LYS A 91 21.89 6.41 -1.19
C LYS A 91 20.94 6.84 -0.10
N ILE A 92 20.50 5.89 0.72
CA ILE A 92 19.63 6.13 1.87
C ILE A 92 20.39 5.76 3.14
N GLU A 93 20.37 6.68 4.09
CA GLU A 93 20.82 6.45 5.45
C GLU A 93 19.59 6.08 6.30
N PHE A 94 19.60 4.88 6.86
CA PHE A 94 18.62 4.49 7.86
C PHE A 94 19.19 4.86 9.22
N SER A 95 18.44 5.63 10.01
CA SER A 95 18.70 5.76 11.43
C SER A 95 18.13 4.51 12.11
N ASP A 96 19.00 3.70 12.73
CA ASP A 96 18.61 2.49 13.45
C ASP A 96 17.77 2.83 14.69
N GLY A 97 16.47 3.06 14.49
CA GLY A 97 15.46 3.24 15.53
C GLY A 97 14.49 2.06 15.62
N ALA A 98 14.71 0.98 14.87
CA ALA A 98 13.85 -0.20 14.87
C ALA A 98 14.43 -1.25 15.81
N LYS A 99 13.87 -1.30 17.02
CA LYS A 99 14.05 -2.37 18.00
C LYS A 99 14.00 -3.73 17.31
N GLU A 100 15.01 -4.55 17.59
CA GLU A 100 15.02 -5.98 17.28
C GLU A 100 13.73 -6.63 17.78
N ILE A 101 12.82 -6.98 16.87
CA ILE A 101 11.87 -8.05 17.17
C ILE A 101 12.68 -9.33 17.05
N LYS A 102 13.30 -9.74 18.17
CA LYS A 102 13.74 -11.11 18.39
C LYS A 102 12.55 -12.01 18.06
N LYS A 103 12.64 -12.75 16.96
CA LYS A 103 11.79 -13.91 16.74
C LYS A 103 12.24 -14.96 17.76
N GLU A 104 11.66 -14.94 18.95
CA GLU A 104 11.72 -16.10 19.84
C GLU A 104 11.15 -17.29 19.06
N GLN A 105 12.00 -18.29 18.86
CA GLN A 105 11.69 -19.51 18.14
C GLN A 105 10.74 -20.35 18.99
N PRO A 106 9.50 -20.66 18.53
CA PRO A 106 8.59 -21.56 19.26
C PRO A 106 9.01 -23.04 19.18
N GLN A 107 10.22 -23.36 18.74
CA GLN A 107 10.64 -24.75 18.49
C GLN A 107 11.54 -25.33 19.58
N GLU A 108 12.12 -24.51 20.46
CA GLU A 108 12.91 -25.01 21.59
C GLU A 108 12.01 -25.50 22.74
N GLU A 109 10.86 -24.84 22.94
CA GLU A 109 9.86 -25.26 23.94
C GLU A 109 9.15 -26.58 23.56
N VAL A 110 8.97 -26.84 22.26
CA VAL A 110 8.36 -28.10 21.78
C VAL A 110 9.31 -29.28 21.98
N ASN A 111 10.63 -29.11 21.78
CA ASN A 111 11.58 -30.20 22.00
C ASN A 111 11.73 -30.55 23.50
N ASN A 112 11.67 -29.55 24.38
CA ASN A 112 11.69 -29.79 25.83
C ASN A 112 10.40 -30.45 26.36
N LEU A 113 9.27 -30.31 25.65
CA LEU A 113 8.03 -31.02 25.98
C LEU A 113 8.05 -32.49 25.53
N ILE A 114 8.82 -32.82 24.48
CA ILE A 114 8.93 -34.19 23.97
C ILE A 114 9.92 -35.01 24.81
N GLU A 115 11.01 -34.40 25.29
CA GLU A 115 12.00 -35.09 26.15
C GLU A 115 11.52 -35.33 27.60
N GLY A 116 10.43 -34.68 28.02
CA GLY A 116 9.86 -34.79 29.37
C GLY A 116 8.77 -35.86 29.54
N VAL A 117 8.43 -36.64 28.51
CA VAL A 117 7.42 -37.71 28.62
C VAL A 117 8.11 -39.02 29.02
N PRO A 118 7.95 -39.51 30.26
CA PRO A 118 8.39 -40.85 30.61
C PRO A 118 7.59 -41.86 29.78
N THR A 119 8.26 -42.55 28.86
CA THR A 119 7.75 -43.78 28.24
C THR A 119 7.59 -44.83 29.33
N GLY A 120 6.37 -44.95 29.84
CA GLY A 120 5.97 -46.04 30.73
C GLY A 120 5.93 -47.36 29.96
N GLU A 121 7.09 -47.97 29.74
CA GLU A 121 7.21 -49.42 29.51
C GLU A 121 7.29 -50.10 30.87
N ASN A 122 6.13 -50.48 31.40
CA ASN A 122 6.02 -51.57 32.37
C ASN A 122 5.52 -52.79 31.58
N GLU A 123 6.42 -53.46 30.87
CA GLU A 123 6.24 -54.87 30.55
C GLU A 123 6.83 -55.67 31.70
N ASP A 124 6.00 -56.11 32.64
CA ASP A 124 6.34 -57.23 33.51
C ASP A 124 5.09 -57.99 33.94
N THR A 125 5.03 -59.25 33.48
CA THR A 125 4.46 -60.41 34.16
C THR A 125 2.94 -60.49 34.36
N PHE A 126 2.30 -61.31 33.52
CA PHE A 126 1.27 -62.22 34.02
C PHE A 126 1.41 -63.59 33.34
N SER A 127 2.14 -64.46 34.03
CA SER A 127 2.17 -65.90 33.79
C SER A 127 1.30 -66.58 34.85
N SER A 128 0.42 -67.47 34.38
CA SER A 128 -0.45 -68.44 35.10
C SER A 128 -1.93 -68.06 35.16
#